data_AF-A0A9E6D0E3-F1
#
_entry.id   AF-A0A9E6D0E3-F1
#
_cell.length_a   1.000
_cell.length_b   1.000
_cell.length_c   1.000
_cell.angle_alpha   90.00
_cell.angle_beta   90.00
_cell.angle_gamma   90.00
#
_symmetry.space_group_name_H-M   'P 1'
#
loop_
_entity.id
_entity.type
_entity.pdbx_description
1 polymer ?
#
loop_
_entity_poly.entity_id
_entity_poly.type
_entity_poly.pdbx_seq_one_letter_code
_entity_poly.pdbx_strand_id
1 'polypeptide(L)'
;MIALGDSWIDLSENISFTFFILAIINLLVYFIQLMIKGNRSAKYSFAAHSEVKALSRGSKLISLAIFFLLFAMIANAFGRAQFYEFIFVGFISFMISFMIGYGFSTYLQYYYPFILEKRLRNIRFKRLKSTSGNSMRLMNELEEDEFLTNEMIALEDASEADFDVWIDEVTGEKVIQKYDMSEKALICHRCNFRTLKERNEKVILEATEHENGKVEKSYNCTYCNLKEVREGSTLSLSKKRELALL
;
A
#
# COMPACT_ATOMS: atom_id res chain seq x y z
N MET A 1 26.32 28.93 -38.11
CA MET A 1 25.22 27.94 -38.08
C MET A 1 25.60 26.92 -37.02
N ILE A 2 24.90 26.92 -35.89
CA ILE A 2 25.42 26.41 -34.61
C ILE A 2 25.42 24.88 -34.61
N ALA A 3 26.56 24.28 -34.25
CA ALA A 3 26.73 22.85 -34.02
C ALA A 3 26.02 22.40 -32.72
N LEU A 4 24.70 22.60 -32.65
CA LEU A 4 23.84 22.26 -31.50
C LEU A 4 23.45 20.78 -31.44
N GLY A 5 23.92 19.91 -32.35
CA GLY A 5 23.49 18.50 -32.39
C GLY A 5 24.17 17.66 -31.32
N ASP A 6 25.48 17.50 -31.44
CA ASP A 6 26.21 16.44 -30.72
C ASP A 6 26.30 16.69 -29.21
N SER A 7 26.55 17.94 -28.79
CA SER A 7 26.62 18.30 -27.37
C SER A 7 25.29 18.09 -26.62
N TRP A 8 24.15 18.18 -27.29
CA TRP A 8 22.83 18.00 -26.67
C TRP A 8 22.42 16.53 -26.60
N ILE A 9 22.90 15.71 -27.53
CA ILE A 9 22.75 14.26 -27.48
C ILE A 9 23.53 13.71 -26.29
N ASP A 10 24.82 14.06 -26.18
CA ASP A 10 25.68 13.64 -25.06
C ASP A 10 25.11 14.10 -23.70
N LEU A 11 24.61 15.34 -23.63
CA LEU A 11 23.94 15.86 -22.44
C LEU A 11 22.70 15.03 -22.09
N SER A 12 21.86 14.69 -23.07
CA SER A 12 20.65 13.90 -22.85
C SER A 12 20.97 12.49 -22.36
N GLU A 13 22.00 11.84 -22.90
CA GLU A 13 22.45 10.53 -22.42
C GLU A 13 22.91 10.59 -20.96
N ASN A 14 23.73 11.58 -20.60
CA ASN A 14 24.18 11.79 -19.23
C ASN A 14 23.02 12.05 -18.25
N ILE A 15 22.02 12.84 -18.68
CA ILE A 15 20.81 13.07 -17.89
C ILE A 15 20.02 11.76 -17.71
N SER A 16 19.90 10.95 -18.76
CA SER A 16 19.24 9.65 -18.69
C SER A 16 19.89 8.74 -17.65
N PHE A 17 21.22 8.59 -17.70
CA PHE A 17 21.97 7.80 -16.72
C PHE A 17 21.80 8.33 -15.29
N THR A 18 21.79 9.66 -15.13
CA THR A 18 21.56 10.29 -13.83
C THR A 18 20.20 9.91 -13.25
N PHE A 19 19.13 9.99 -14.03
CA PHE A 19 17.80 9.59 -13.57
C PHE A 19 17.68 8.09 -13.29
N PHE A 20 18.36 7.26 -14.07
CA PHE A 20 18.42 5.82 -13.82
C PHE A 20 19.11 5.50 -12.48
N ILE A 21 20.24 6.14 -12.21
CA ILE A 21 20.95 6.03 -10.93
C ILE A 21 20.06 6.52 -9.78
N LEU A 22 19.38 7.65 -9.93
CA LEU A 22 18.45 8.16 -8.92
C LEU A 22 17.29 7.18 -8.65
N ALA A 23 16.78 6.49 -9.68
CA ALA A 23 15.77 5.46 -9.51
C ALA A 23 16.28 4.27 -8.70
N ILE A 24 17.51 3.82 -8.96
CA ILE A 24 18.17 2.77 -8.17
C ILE A 24 18.36 3.22 -6.72
N ILE A 25 18.89 4.42 -6.50
CA ILE A 25 19.09 4.98 -5.16
C ILE A 25 17.76 5.05 -4.40
N ASN A 26 16.67 5.47 -5.05
CA ASN A 26 15.35 5.51 -4.45
C ASN A 26 14.89 4.14 -3.92
N LEU A 27 15.09 3.08 -4.71
CA LEU A 27 14.77 1.71 -4.30
C LEU A 27 15.69 1.22 -3.17
N LEU A 28 16.99 1.49 -3.27
CA LEU A 28 17.96 1.13 -2.23
C LEU A 28 17.62 1.79 -0.90
N VAL A 29 17.31 3.09 -0.90
CA VAL A 29 16.89 3.83 0.31
C VAL A 29 15.65 3.18 0.93
N TYR A 30 14.66 2.80 0.11
CA TYR A 30 13.47 2.11 0.59
C TYR A 30 13.83 0.77 1.28
N PHE A 31 14.62 -0.08 0.63
CA PHE A 31 15.00 -1.38 1.21
C PHE A 31 15.87 -1.24 2.45
N ILE A 32 16.79 -0.28 2.48
CA ILE A 32 17.60 0.03 3.67
C ILE A 32 16.70 0.45 4.83
N GLN A 33 15.78 1.39 4.62
CA GLN A 33 14.83 1.80 5.66
C GLN A 33 13.98 0.63 6.16
N LEU A 34 13.53 -0.25 5.25
CA LEU A 34 12.76 -1.43 5.61
C LEU A 34 13.57 -2.45 6.44
N MET A 35 14.87 -2.58 6.19
CA MET A 35 15.77 -3.47 6.96
C MET A 35 16.07 -2.91 8.35
N ILE A 36 16.20 -1.58 8.48
CA ILE A 36 16.49 -0.91 9.75
C ILE A 36 15.32 -1.01 10.74
N LYS A 37 14.08 -1.20 10.25
CA LYS A 37 12.92 -1.43 11.15
C LYS A 37 13.04 -2.79 11.85
N GLY A 38 13.48 -2.76 13.10
CA GLY A 38 13.62 -3.94 13.95
C GLY A 38 12.28 -4.56 14.35
N ASN A 39 11.34 -3.74 14.84
CA ASN A 39 10.03 -4.23 15.28
C ASN A 39 9.16 -4.64 14.08
N ARG A 40 8.49 -5.78 14.21
CA ARG A 40 7.63 -6.33 13.14
C ARG A 40 6.49 -5.38 12.77
N SER A 41 5.78 -4.83 13.76
CA SER A 41 4.71 -3.85 13.55
C SER A 41 5.21 -2.61 12.81
N ALA A 42 6.37 -2.07 13.21
CA ALA A 42 6.99 -0.93 12.55
C ALA A 42 7.41 -1.23 11.10
N LYS A 43 7.86 -2.46 10.82
CA LYS A 43 8.18 -2.93 9.48
C LYS A 43 6.93 -3.06 8.61
N TYR A 44 5.84 -3.59 9.18
CA TYR A 44 4.54 -3.70 8.52
C TYR A 44 3.98 -2.32 8.17
N SER A 45 3.89 -1.41 9.15
CA SER A 45 3.30 -0.07 8.95
C SER A 45 4.08 0.76 7.95
N PHE A 46 5.42 0.67 7.99
CA PHE A 46 6.30 1.30 7.01
C PHE A 46 6.07 0.75 5.61
N ALA A 47 6.07 -0.58 5.42
CA ALA A 47 5.84 -1.19 4.12
C ALA A 47 4.45 -0.82 3.56
N ALA A 48 3.40 -0.86 4.39
CA ALA A 48 2.05 -0.52 4.00
C ALA A 48 1.93 0.94 3.48
N HIS A 49 2.59 1.89 4.15
CA HIS A 49 2.47 3.32 3.81
C HIS A 49 3.43 3.79 2.70
N SER A 50 4.60 3.17 2.60
CA SER A 50 5.71 3.72 1.81
C SER A 50 6.06 2.91 0.55
N GLU A 51 5.73 1.62 0.47
CA GLU A 51 6.19 0.75 -0.63
C GLU A 51 5.66 1.22 -1.98
N VAL A 52 4.33 1.37 -2.11
CA VAL A 52 3.69 1.86 -3.35
C VAL A 52 4.20 3.25 -3.72
N LYS A 53 4.42 4.13 -2.73
CA LYS A 53 4.94 5.48 -2.95
C LYS A 53 6.39 5.48 -3.41
N ALA A 54 7.23 4.58 -2.89
CA ALA A 54 8.61 4.40 -3.32
C ALA A 54 8.64 3.89 -4.78
N LEU A 55 7.89 2.83 -5.08
CA LEU A 55 7.80 2.28 -6.44
C LEU A 55 7.23 3.30 -7.44
N SER A 56 6.23 4.08 -7.06
CA SER A 56 5.67 5.13 -7.91
C SER A 56 6.66 6.25 -8.19
N ARG A 57 7.46 6.66 -7.18
CA ARG A 57 8.57 7.62 -7.39
C ARG A 57 9.63 7.05 -8.32
N GLY A 58 10.04 5.80 -8.10
CA GLY A 58 10.99 5.10 -8.96
C GLY A 58 10.52 5.01 -10.42
N SER A 59 9.25 4.67 -10.63
CA SER A 59 8.62 4.65 -11.96
C SER A 59 8.74 5.98 -12.71
N LYS A 60 8.44 7.09 -12.03
CA LYS A 60 8.52 8.43 -12.64
C LYS A 60 9.96 8.79 -13.02
N LEU A 61 10.93 8.42 -12.18
CA LEU A 61 12.35 8.59 -12.49
C LEU A 61 12.78 7.75 -13.70
N ILE A 62 12.33 6.50 -13.79
CA ILE A 62 12.59 5.62 -14.94
C ILE A 62 11.94 6.18 -16.22
N SER A 63 10.69 6.64 -16.15
CA SER A 63 10.02 7.29 -17.28
C SER A 63 10.81 8.50 -17.76
N LEU A 64 11.32 9.33 -16.85
CA LEU A 64 12.15 10.47 -17.21
C LEU A 64 13.50 10.05 -17.83
N ALA A 65 14.12 8.99 -17.30
CA ALA A 65 15.33 8.41 -17.91
C ALA A 65 15.06 7.91 -19.35
N ILE A 66 13.95 7.21 -19.56
CA ILE A 66 13.52 6.71 -20.88
C ILE A 66 13.26 7.88 -21.84
N PHE A 67 12.66 8.98 -21.37
CA PHE A 67 12.45 10.17 -22.20
C PHE A 67 13.78 10.68 -22.78
N PHE A 68 14.77 10.92 -21.93
CA PHE A 68 16.07 11.43 -22.37
C PHE A 68 16.86 10.43 -23.22
N LEU A 69 16.71 9.12 -22.94
CA LEU A 69 17.32 8.07 -23.74
C LEU A 69 16.74 8.02 -25.15
N LEU A 70 15.41 8.03 -25.27
CA LEU A 70 14.71 8.04 -26.56
C LEU A 70 15.02 9.33 -27.32
N PHE A 71 15.08 10.46 -26.60
CA PHE A 71 15.46 11.73 -27.18
C PHE A 71 16.84 11.65 -27.85
N ALA A 72 17.85 11.14 -27.12
CA ALA A 72 19.21 10.98 -27.65
C ALA A 72 19.24 10.00 -28.83
N MET A 73 18.60 8.83 -28.71
CA MET A 73 18.58 7.81 -29.77
C MET A 73 17.94 8.31 -31.06
N ILE A 74 16.77 8.95 -30.95
CA ILE A 74 16.04 9.45 -32.12
C ILE A 74 16.80 10.64 -32.71
N ALA A 75 17.29 11.58 -31.88
CA ALA A 75 18.09 12.72 -32.37
C ALA A 75 19.34 12.25 -33.14
N ASN A 76 20.06 11.25 -32.62
CA ASN A 76 21.22 10.67 -33.28
C ASN A 76 20.86 10.00 -34.61
N ALA A 77 19.69 9.35 -34.70
CA ALA A 77 19.23 8.72 -35.94
C ALA A 77 18.88 9.74 -37.05
N PHE A 78 18.38 10.92 -36.69
CA PHE A 78 18.05 11.99 -37.65
C PHE A 78 19.25 12.88 -38.02
N GLY A 79 20.31 12.91 -37.21
CA GLY A 79 21.53 13.67 -37.49
C GLY A 79 21.38 15.17 -37.19
N ARG A 80 21.89 16.05 -38.08
CA ARG A 80 21.86 17.52 -37.88
C ARG A 80 20.45 18.08 -38.09
N ALA A 81 19.66 18.00 -37.04
CA ALA A 81 18.28 18.45 -37.01
C ALA A 81 18.14 19.98 -37.09
N GLN A 82 17.25 20.44 -37.99
CA GLN A 82 16.71 21.80 -37.93
C GLN A 82 15.83 21.95 -36.67
N PHE A 83 15.50 23.19 -36.29
CA PHE A 83 14.72 23.46 -35.07
C PHE A 83 13.40 22.68 -34.98
N TYR A 84 12.70 22.49 -36.10
CA TYR A 84 11.44 21.73 -36.15
C TYR A 84 11.62 20.24 -35.88
N GLU A 85 12.73 19.65 -36.34
CA GLU A 85 13.04 18.24 -36.09
C GLU A 85 13.35 18.01 -34.61
N PHE A 86 14.05 18.94 -33.96
CA PHE A 86 14.30 18.89 -32.50
C PHE A 86 12.99 18.86 -31.69
N ILE A 87 12.02 19.73 -32.05
CA ILE A 87 10.70 19.74 -31.41
C ILE A 87 9.97 18.42 -31.65
N PHE A 88 10.01 17.91 -32.88
CA PHE A 88 9.36 16.65 -33.23
C PHE A 88 9.94 15.46 -32.44
N VAL A 89 11.27 15.36 -32.35
CA VAL A 89 11.96 14.31 -31.56
C VAL A 89 11.58 14.41 -30.08
N GLY A 90 11.57 15.62 -29.52
CA GLY A 90 11.11 15.87 -28.15
C GLY A 90 9.67 15.39 -27.92
N PHE A 91 8.77 15.72 -28.84
CA PHE A 91 7.36 15.33 -28.74
C PHE A 91 7.15 13.82 -28.79
N ILE A 92 7.79 13.12 -29.74
CA ILE A 92 7.68 11.66 -29.86
C ILE A 92 8.27 10.97 -28.62
N SER A 93 9.44 11.40 -28.16
CA SER A 93 10.09 10.87 -26.96
C SER A 93 9.20 11.06 -25.72
N PHE A 94 8.55 12.23 -25.61
CA PHE A 94 7.62 12.53 -24.52
C PHE A 94 6.39 11.62 -24.57
N MET A 95 5.77 11.44 -25.73
CA MET A 95 4.59 10.58 -25.88
C MET A 95 4.86 9.14 -25.46
N ILE A 96 5.97 8.56 -25.93
CA ILE A 96 6.35 7.18 -25.58
C ILE A 96 6.66 7.08 -24.09
N SER A 97 7.47 7.99 -23.55
CA SER A 97 7.82 8.00 -22.13
C SER A 97 6.59 8.17 -21.23
N PHE A 98 5.68 9.07 -21.60
CA PHE A 98 4.44 9.33 -20.86
C PHE A 98 3.55 8.09 -20.84
N MET A 99 3.37 7.41 -21.97
CA MET A 99 2.57 6.18 -22.03
C MET A 99 3.14 5.08 -21.12
N ILE A 100 4.45 4.86 -21.14
CA ILE A 100 5.13 3.88 -20.28
C ILE A 100 4.97 4.26 -18.80
N GLY A 101 5.27 5.52 -18.46
CA GLY A 101 5.19 6.02 -17.09
C GLY A 101 3.76 5.97 -16.52
N TYR A 102 2.77 6.35 -17.33
CA TYR A 102 1.35 6.28 -16.97
C TYR A 102 0.88 4.84 -16.79
N GLY A 103 1.26 3.95 -17.71
CA GLY A 103 0.93 2.52 -17.62
C GLY A 103 1.46 1.89 -16.34
N PHE A 104 2.73 2.14 -16.01
CA PHE A 104 3.32 1.60 -14.79
C PHE A 104 2.75 2.24 -13.51
N SER A 105 2.47 3.55 -13.51
CA SER A 105 1.82 4.22 -12.37
C SER A 105 0.42 3.66 -12.11
N THR A 106 -0.34 3.41 -13.17
CA THR A 106 -1.66 2.77 -13.10
C THR A 106 -1.56 1.35 -12.56
N TYR A 107 -0.60 0.56 -13.05
CA TYR A 107 -0.34 -0.78 -12.54
C TYR A 107 -0.04 -0.78 -11.03
N LEU A 108 0.84 0.10 -10.56
CA LEU A 108 1.19 0.22 -9.15
C LEU A 108 0.02 0.64 -8.27
N GLN A 109 -0.88 1.47 -8.77
CA GLN A 109 -2.03 1.96 -8.00
C GLN A 109 -3.11 0.88 -7.84
N TYR A 110 -3.37 0.09 -8.88
CA TYR A 110 -4.53 -0.80 -8.91
C TYR A 110 -4.20 -2.29 -8.73
N TYR A 111 -3.05 -2.77 -9.21
CA TYR A 111 -2.70 -4.20 -9.20
C TYR A 111 -1.65 -4.54 -8.15
N TYR A 112 -0.64 -3.69 -7.94
CA TYR A 112 0.39 -3.94 -6.94
C TYR A 112 -0.13 -4.15 -5.49
N PRO A 113 -1.24 -3.53 -5.04
CA PRO A 113 -1.77 -3.77 -3.70
C PRO A 113 -2.04 -5.25 -3.36
N PHE A 114 -2.35 -6.10 -4.34
CA PHE A 114 -2.52 -7.55 -4.13
C PHE A 114 -1.21 -8.25 -3.74
N ILE A 115 -0.11 -7.85 -4.39
CA ILE A 115 1.23 -8.38 -4.11
C ILE A 115 1.68 -7.89 -2.73
N LEU A 116 1.45 -6.60 -2.45
CA LEU A 116 1.77 -5.99 -1.17
C LEU A 116 1.02 -6.67 -0.01
N GLU A 117 -0.27 -6.96 -0.16
CA GLU A 117 -1.05 -7.63 0.89
C GLU A 117 -0.51 -9.02 1.23
N LYS A 118 -0.15 -9.83 0.22
CA LYS A 118 0.46 -11.15 0.46
C LYS A 118 1.76 -11.02 1.25
N ARG A 119 2.57 -10.01 0.92
CA ARG A 119 3.82 -9.72 1.62
C ARG A 119 3.58 -9.19 3.03
N LEU A 120 2.63 -8.28 3.24
CA LEU A 120 2.25 -7.75 4.55
C LEU A 120 1.72 -8.85 5.47
N ARG A 121 0.90 -9.76 4.95
CA ARG A 121 0.45 -10.97 5.64
C ARG A 121 1.63 -11.83 6.09
N ASN A 122 2.62 -12.03 5.20
CA ASN A 122 3.83 -12.76 5.55
C ASN A 122 4.69 -12.04 6.60
N ILE A 123 4.64 -10.70 6.69
CA ILE A 123 5.33 -9.94 7.74
C ILE A 123 4.60 -10.13 9.08
N ARG A 124 3.28 -9.89 9.12
CA ARG A 124 2.43 -9.95 10.32
C ARG A 124 2.41 -11.34 10.94
N PHE A 125 2.08 -12.37 10.15
CA PHE A 125 1.83 -13.73 10.63
C PHE A 125 3.05 -14.67 10.54
N LYS A 126 4.26 -14.14 10.32
CA LYS A 126 5.47 -14.98 10.45
C LYS A 126 5.56 -15.50 11.88
N ARG A 127 5.84 -16.80 12.09
CA ARG A 127 6.00 -17.33 13.45
C ARG A 127 7.08 -16.55 14.21
N LEU A 128 6.77 -16.11 15.42
CA LEU A 128 7.75 -15.55 16.36
C LEU A 128 8.49 -16.68 17.07
N LYS A 129 9.68 -16.32 17.56
CA LYS A 129 10.41 -17.12 18.54
C LYS A 129 10.53 -16.32 19.82
N SER A 130 10.32 -16.98 20.95
CA SER A 130 10.58 -16.42 22.27
C SER A 130 12.08 -16.27 22.52
N THR A 131 12.43 -15.62 23.62
CA THR A 131 13.83 -15.46 24.06
C THR A 131 14.48 -16.82 24.34
N SER A 132 13.70 -17.81 24.74
CA SER A 132 14.13 -19.22 24.91
C SER A 132 14.28 -19.99 23.59
N GLY A 133 13.85 -19.41 22.47
CA GLY A 133 13.92 -20.01 21.13
C GLY A 133 12.72 -20.87 20.74
N ASN A 134 11.72 -21.00 21.61
CA ASN A 134 10.48 -21.73 21.32
C ASN A 134 9.63 -20.98 20.30
N SER A 135 8.83 -21.71 19.51
CA SER A 135 7.87 -21.06 18.61
C SER A 135 6.67 -20.54 19.39
N MET A 136 6.34 -19.28 19.21
CA MET A 136 5.17 -18.69 19.86
C MET A 136 3.89 -18.99 19.07
N ARG A 137 2.79 -19.21 19.79
CA ARG A 137 1.42 -19.32 19.25
C ARG A 137 0.78 -17.93 19.20
N LEU A 138 0.06 -17.64 18.12
CA LEU A 138 -0.82 -16.47 18.03
C LEU A 138 -2.15 -16.81 18.71
N MET A 139 -2.62 -15.95 19.61
CA MET A 139 -3.91 -16.11 20.28
C MET A 139 -5.07 -15.81 19.32
N ASN A 140 -6.26 -16.24 19.68
CA ASN A 140 -7.48 -15.76 19.03
C ASN A 140 -8.01 -14.52 19.77
N GLU A 141 -8.91 -13.79 19.13
CA GLU A 141 -9.45 -12.52 19.66
C GLU A 141 -10.06 -12.66 21.06
N LEU A 142 -10.74 -13.77 21.35
CA LEU A 142 -11.34 -14.00 22.67
C LEU A 142 -10.31 -14.31 23.76
N GLU A 143 -9.23 -15.00 23.41
CA GLU A 143 -8.14 -15.33 24.33
C GLU A 143 -7.23 -14.12 24.58
N GLU A 144 -7.15 -13.20 23.63
CA GLU A 144 -6.19 -12.11 23.69
C GLU A 144 -6.64 -10.93 24.55
N ASP A 145 -7.95 -10.69 24.64
CA ASP A 145 -8.57 -9.67 25.50
C ASP A 145 -8.10 -9.77 26.96
N GLU A 146 -7.90 -10.99 27.49
CA GLU A 146 -7.38 -11.23 28.84
C GLU A 146 -5.99 -10.60 29.07
N PHE A 147 -5.23 -10.37 27.99
CA PHE A 147 -3.87 -9.83 28.03
C PHE A 147 -3.78 -8.37 27.58
N LEU A 148 -4.86 -7.80 27.05
CA LEU A 148 -4.94 -6.41 26.60
C LEU A 148 -5.35 -5.48 27.75
N THR A 149 -5.00 -4.20 27.63
CA THR A 149 -5.50 -3.18 28.56
C THR A 149 -6.84 -2.63 28.06
N ASN A 150 -7.64 -2.07 28.97
CA ASN A 150 -8.92 -1.44 28.61
C ASN A 150 -8.76 -0.39 27.50
N GLU A 151 -7.64 0.33 27.45
CA GLU A 151 -7.35 1.29 26.39
C GLU A 151 -7.07 0.61 25.04
N MET A 152 -6.45 -0.57 25.03
CA MET A 152 -6.16 -1.33 23.80
C MET A 152 -7.46 -1.90 23.23
N ILE A 153 -8.29 -2.50 24.08
CA ILE A 153 -9.62 -2.99 23.72
C ILE A 153 -10.48 -1.84 23.17
N ALA A 154 -10.46 -0.67 23.83
CA ALA A 154 -11.19 0.50 23.34
C ALA A 154 -10.72 0.98 21.94
N LEU A 155 -9.43 0.82 21.61
CA LEU A 155 -8.90 1.15 20.28
C LEU A 155 -9.32 0.13 19.21
N GLU A 156 -9.44 -1.14 19.57
CA GLU A 156 -9.98 -2.19 18.69
C GLU A 156 -11.48 -2.00 18.46
N ASP A 157 -12.24 -1.72 19.51
CA ASP A 157 -13.65 -1.36 19.45
C ASP A 157 -13.89 -0.13 18.57
N ALA A 158 -12.98 0.85 18.64
CA ALA A 158 -13.00 2.03 17.78
C ALA A 158 -12.49 1.77 16.36
N SER A 159 -12.05 0.55 16.04
CA SER A 159 -11.44 0.18 14.75
C SER A 159 -10.27 1.08 14.36
N GLU A 160 -9.51 1.57 15.35
CA GLU A 160 -8.31 2.39 15.15
C GLU A 160 -7.05 1.54 15.05
N ALA A 161 -7.01 0.45 15.82
CA ALA A 161 -5.89 -0.49 15.88
C ALA A 161 -6.38 -1.93 16.01
N ASP A 162 -5.45 -2.85 15.81
CA ASP A 162 -5.62 -4.30 15.83
C ASP A 162 -4.36 -4.85 16.51
N PHE A 163 -4.50 -5.57 17.62
CA PHE A 163 -3.39 -6.02 18.46
C PHE A 163 -3.26 -7.54 18.38
N ASP A 164 -2.16 -8.04 17.79
CA ASP A 164 -1.86 -9.47 17.84
C ASP A 164 -1.15 -9.81 19.16
N VAL A 165 -1.68 -10.76 19.94
CA VAL A 165 -0.97 -11.33 21.10
C VAL A 165 -0.33 -12.68 20.77
N TRP A 166 1.00 -12.75 20.97
CA TRP A 166 1.78 -13.98 20.82
C TRP A 166 2.24 -14.51 22.17
N ILE A 167 2.11 -15.82 22.41
CA ILE A 167 2.54 -16.48 23.64
C ILE A 167 3.43 -17.68 23.39
N ASP A 168 4.48 -17.82 24.20
CA ASP A 168 5.23 -19.07 24.35
C ASP A 168 4.57 -19.90 25.45
N GLU A 169 3.90 -20.98 25.08
CA GLU A 169 3.17 -21.86 26.02
C GLU A 169 4.08 -22.54 27.05
N VAL A 170 5.39 -22.63 26.78
CA VAL A 170 6.35 -23.28 27.69
C VAL A 170 6.84 -22.31 28.75
N THR A 171 7.12 -21.06 28.37
CA THR A 171 7.73 -20.06 29.27
C THR A 171 6.74 -19.03 29.80
N GLY A 172 5.57 -18.90 29.16
CA GLY A 172 4.62 -17.82 29.41
C GLY A 172 5.06 -16.45 28.85
N GLU A 173 6.16 -16.39 28.09
CA GLU A 173 6.60 -15.13 27.46
C GLU A 173 5.54 -14.63 26.48
N LYS A 174 5.17 -13.35 26.59
CA LYS A 174 4.16 -12.71 25.74
C LYS A 174 4.72 -11.54 24.95
N VAL A 175 4.30 -11.41 23.70
CA VAL A 175 4.66 -10.32 22.79
C VAL A 175 3.38 -9.78 22.16
N ILE A 176 3.06 -8.53 22.46
CA ILE A 176 1.88 -7.83 21.91
C ILE A 176 2.34 -6.93 20.76
N GLN A 177 1.64 -6.97 19.63
CA GLN A 177 1.98 -6.20 18.44
C GLN A 177 0.79 -5.38 17.95
N LYS A 178 0.93 -4.05 17.99
CA LYS A 178 -0.04 -3.11 17.44
C LYS A 178 0.06 -3.01 15.92
N TYR A 179 -1.07 -3.03 15.24
CA TYR A 179 -1.23 -2.71 13.82
C TYR A 179 -2.30 -1.63 13.66
N ASP A 180 -1.96 -0.51 13.03
CA ASP A 180 -2.96 0.53 12.75
C ASP A 180 -3.96 0.00 11.71
N MET A 181 -5.25 0.09 12.03
CA MET A 181 -6.28 -0.38 11.13
C MET A 181 -6.50 0.66 10.04
N SER A 182 -5.85 0.47 8.89
CA SER A 182 -6.15 1.29 7.71
C SER A 182 -7.49 0.85 7.13
N GLU A 183 -8.34 1.81 6.71
CA GLU A 183 -9.57 1.51 5.96
C GLU A 183 -9.32 0.44 4.89
N LYS A 184 -9.79 -0.79 5.12
CA LYS A 184 -9.63 -1.89 4.18
C LYS A 184 -10.54 -1.63 2.99
N ALA A 185 -10.00 -1.04 1.92
CA ALA A 185 -10.71 -0.97 0.66
C ALA A 185 -10.99 -2.40 0.16
N LEU A 186 -12.23 -2.68 -0.24
CA LEU A 186 -12.66 -3.92 -0.86
C LEU A 186 -12.46 -3.85 -2.38
N ILE A 187 -12.52 -5.02 -3.03
CA ILE A 187 -12.54 -5.12 -4.49
C ILE A 187 -13.92 -4.70 -5.00
N CYS A 188 -13.95 -3.72 -5.89
CA CYS A 188 -15.17 -3.31 -6.57
C CYS A 188 -15.54 -4.34 -7.65
N HIS A 189 -16.75 -4.91 -7.62
CA HIS A 189 -17.16 -5.92 -8.61
C HIS A 189 -17.33 -5.34 -10.04
N ARG A 190 -17.46 -4.01 -10.18
CA ARG A 190 -17.67 -3.37 -11.49
C ARG A 190 -16.37 -3.10 -12.24
N CYS A 191 -15.34 -2.61 -11.53
CA CYS A 191 -14.06 -2.27 -12.15
C CYS A 191 -12.90 -3.16 -11.69
N ASN A 192 -13.15 -4.11 -10.80
CA ASN A 192 -12.16 -5.04 -10.22
C ASN A 192 -10.96 -4.38 -9.53
N PHE A 193 -11.06 -3.08 -9.22
CA PHE A 193 -10.05 -2.36 -8.45
C PHE A 193 -10.39 -2.34 -6.97
N ARG A 194 -9.36 -2.40 -6.11
CA ARG A 194 -9.48 -2.34 -4.65
C ARG A 194 -9.66 -0.90 -4.16
N THR A 195 -10.76 -0.31 -4.58
CA THR A 195 -11.09 1.10 -4.35
C THR A 195 -12.45 1.27 -3.70
N LEU A 196 -13.16 0.17 -3.42
CA LEU A 196 -14.47 0.17 -2.78
C LEU A 196 -14.30 0.36 -1.26
N LYS A 197 -14.51 1.57 -0.77
CA LYS A 197 -14.36 1.90 0.65
C LYS A 197 -15.73 2.05 1.30
N GLU A 198 -15.87 1.58 2.54
CA GLU A 198 -17.02 1.91 3.38
C GLU A 198 -17.04 3.44 3.61
N ARG A 199 -18.21 4.06 3.50
CA ARG A 199 -18.36 5.53 3.59
C ARG A 199 -19.28 5.95 4.71
N ASN A 200 -20.43 5.31 4.81
CA ASN A 200 -21.39 5.56 5.88
C ASN A 200 -22.01 4.23 6.29
N GLU A 201 -22.31 4.13 7.56
CA GLU A 201 -23.16 3.10 8.14
C GLU A 201 -24.45 3.77 8.63
N LYS A 202 -25.60 3.15 8.34
CA LYS A 202 -26.91 3.60 8.79
C LYS A 202 -27.60 2.47 9.54
N VAL A 203 -27.95 2.70 10.80
CA VAL A 203 -28.73 1.75 11.58
C VAL A 203 -30.18 1.74 11.05
N ILE A 204 -30.64 0.61 10.53
CA ILE A 204 -32.02 0.40 10.10
C ILE A 204 -32.88 0.00 11.30
N LEU A 205 -32.37 -0.92 12.10
CA LEU A 205 -33.01 -1.45 13.30
C LEU A 205 -31.99 -1.50 14.42
N GLU A 206 -32.29 -0.84 15.53
CA GLU A 206 -31.48 -0.93 16.73
C GLU A 206 -31.53 -2.35 17.29
N ALA A 207 -30.40 -2.79 17.86
CA ALA A 207 -30.33 -4.08 18.53
C ALA A 207 -31.16 -4.05 19.82
N THR A 208 -31.91 -5.11 20.10
CA THR A 208 -32.66 -5.27 21.35
C THR A 208 -31.86 -6.13 22.33
N GLU A 209 -32.39 -6.36 23.54
CA GLU A 209 -31.79 -7.27 24.53
C GLU A 209 -31.39 -8.61 23.89
N HIS A 210 -32.29 -9.24 23.14
CA HIS A 210 -32.09 -10.60 22.63
C HIS A 210 -31.97 -10.71 21.10
N GLU A 211 -32.34 -9.68 20.36
CA GLU A 211 -32.30 -9.69 18.90
C GLU A 211 -31.20 -8.79 18.36
N ASN A 212 -30.52 -9.28 17.32
CA ASN A 212 -29.53 -8.52 16.58
C ASN A 212 -30.18 -7.33 15.88
N GLY A 213 -29.49 -6.18 15.86
CA GLY A 213 -29.91 -5.05 15.05
C GLY A 213 -29.56 -5.26 13.58
N LYS A 214 -30.10 -4.40 12.71
CA LYS A 214 -29.78 -4.36 11.28
C LYS A 214 -29.14 -3.04 10.93
N VAL A 215 -28.05 -3.11 10.18
CA VAL A 215 -27.30 -1.95 9.70
C VAL A 215 -27.14 -2.01 8.20
N GLU A 216 -27.07 -0.84 7.59
CA GLU A 216 -26.87 -0.64 6.17
C GLU A 216 -25.52 0.02 5.97
N LYS A 217 -24.58 -0.71 5.36
CA LYS A 217 -23.24 -0.21 5.08
C LYS A 217 -23.15 0.24 3.64
N SER A 218 -22.92 1.53 3.44
CA SER A 218 -22.70 2.12 2.13
C SER A 218 -21.22 2.10 1.77
N TYR A 219 -20.93 1.63 0.57
CA TYR A 219 -19.60 1.54 0.01
C TYR A 219 -19.51 2.40 -1.25
N ASN A 220 -18.38 3.05 -1.45
CA ASN A 220 -18.11 3.85 -2.65
C ASN A 220 -16.74 3.52 -3.23
N CYS A 221 -16.74 3.14 -4.50
CA CYS A 221 -15.54 2.90 -5.29
C CYS A 221 -14.92 4.23 -5.74
N THR A 222 -13.73 4.57 -5.24
CA THR A 222 -13.07 5.84 -5.60
C THR A 222 -12.62 5.93 -7.07
N TYR A 223 -12.57 4.81 -7.78
CA TYR A 223 -12.16 4.80 -9.20
C TYR A 223 -13.35 5.00 -10.13
N CYS A 224 -14.35 4.12 -10.04
CA CYS A 224 -15.48 4.11 -10.96
C CYS A 224 -16.72 4.83 -10.37
N ASN A 225 -16.64 5.32 -9.14
CA ASN A 225 -17.75 5.95 -8.41
C ASN A 225 -18.99 5.05 -8.26
N LEU A 226 -18.78 3.72 -8.31
CA LEU A 226 -19.83 2.78 -7.97
C LEU A 226 -20.19 2.95 -6.50
N LYS A 227 -21.49 3.10 -6.23
CA LYS A 227 -22.04 3.07 -4.89
C LYS A 227 -22.74 1.73 -4.69
N GLU A 228 -22.30 0.98 -3.70
CA GLU A 228 -22.92 -0.28 -3.29
C GLU A 228 -23.45 -0.09 -1.88
N VAL A 229 -24.52 -0.80 -1.56
CA VAL A 229 -25.07 -0.82 -0.21
C VAL A 229 -25.24 -2.28 0.20
N ARG A 230 -24.73 -2.63 1.38
CA ARG A 230 -24.79 -4.01 1.90
C ARG A 230 -25.46 -4.00 3.25
N GLU A 231 -26.38 -4.92 3.45
CA GLU A 231 -26.96 -5.17 4.76
C GLU A 231 -25.94 -5.90 5.66
N GLY A 232 -25.85 -5.45 6.89
CA GLY A 232 -25.13 -6.09 7.97
C GLY A 232 -26.02 -6.25 9.19
N SER A 233 -25.53 -6.98 10.20
CA SER A 233 -26.19 -7.13 11.49
C SER A 233 -25.30 -6.63 12.60
N THR A 234 -25.90 -6.01 13.61
CA THR A 234 -25.24 -5.67 14.87
C THR A 234 -25.63 -6.69 15.93
N LEU A 235 -24.71 -7.01 16.85
CA LEU A 235 -24.96 -7.96 17.93
C LEU A 235 -26.07 -7.46 18.86
N SER A 236 -26.87 -8.39 19.41
CA SER A 236 -27.84 -8.08 20.46
C SER A 236 -27.16 -7.48 21.70
N LEU A 237 -27.91 -6.68 22.48
CA LEU A 237 -27.37 -6.02 23.68
C LEU A 237 -26.91 -7.04 24.72
N SER A 238 -27.61 -8.18 24.88
CA SER A 238 -27.18 -9.24 25.78
C SER A 238 -25.85 -9.85 25.35
N LYS A 239 -25.69 -10.18 24.07
CA LYS A 239 -24.43 -10.71 23.53
C LYS A 239 -23.30 -9.70 23.64
N LYS A 240 -23.58 -8.43 23.38
CA LYS A 240 -22.60 -7.35 23.51
C LYS A 240 -22.18 -7.16 24.98
N ARG A 241 -23.09 -7.34 25.95
CA ARG A 241 -22.78 -7.31 27.39
C ARG A 241 -22.03 -8.56 27.86
N GLU A 242 -22.40 -9.74 27.38
CA GLU A 242 -21.68 -10.99 27.65
C GLU A 242 -20.24 -10.89 27.15
N LEU A 243 -20.03 -10.36 25.95
CA LEU A 243 -18.71 -10.06 25.40
C LEU A 243 -17.95 -8.99 26.18
N ALA A 244 -18.64 -8.00 26.77
CA ALA A 244 -18.00 -6.92 27.55
C ALA A 244 -17.74 -7.29 29.02
N LEU A 245 -18.19 -8.46 29.47
CA LEU A 245 -17.97 -9.00 30.82
C LEU A 245 -16.99 -10.20 30.82
N LEU A 246 -16.59 -10.65 29.64
CA LEU A 246 -15.45 -11.52 29.41
C LEU A 246 -14.21 -10.63 29.24
#